data_AF-A0A965PHX3-F1
#
_entry.id   AF-A0A965PHX3-F1
#
_cell.length_a   1.000
_cell.length_b   1.000
_cell.length_c   1.000
_cell.angle_alpha   90.00
_cell.angle_beta   90.00
_cell.angle_gamma   90.00
#
_symmetry.space_group_name_H-M   'P 1'
#
loop_
_entity.id
_entity.type
_entity.pdbx_description
1 polymer ?
#
loop_
_entity_poly.entity_id
_entity_poly.type
_entity_poly.pdbx_seq_one_letter_code
_entity_poly.pdbx_strand_id
1 'polypeptide(L)'
;MTPLSATDRADGITSDSFIELKCRRTHYDRLLIEKKKWDYLADIRARTGARTLYINATPKGIYQFDLGALIEPEWVLKSLPVTTDFSNKAHSERLCGFFDIRLAELLLV
;
A
#
# COMPACT_ATOMS: atom_id res chain seq x y z
N MET A 1 6.62 21.26 -4.65
CA MET A 1 7.09 19.87 -4.77
C MET A 1 7.95 19.75 -6.01
N THR A 2 8.92 18.83 -5.99
CA THR A 2 9.53 18.33 -7.24
C THR A 2 8.41 17.88 -8.17
N PRO A 3 8.40 18.30 -9.45
CA PRO A 3 7.36 17.88 -10.39
C PRO A 3 7.38 16.36 -10.52
N LEU A 4 6.18 15.77 -10.61
CA LEU A 4 5.97 14.34 -10.87
C LEU A 4 6.83 13.90 -12.05
N SER A 5 7.65 12.88 -11.87
CA SER A 5 8.26 12.22 -13.01
C SER A 5 7.14 11.57 -13.81
N ALA A 6 7.21 11.61 -15.14
CA ALA A 6 6.28 10.87 -16.01
C ALA A 6 6.27 9.35 -15.74
N THR A 7 7.26 8.86 -14.98
CA THR A 7 7.39 7.47 -14.56
C THR A 7 6.82 7.17 -13.17
N ASP A 8 6.39 8.18 -12.40
CA ASP A 8 5.92 7.95 -11.04
C ASP A 8 4.56 7.24 -11.05
N ARG A 9 4.46 6.08 -10.41
CA ARG A 9 3.27 5.23 -10.39
C ARG A 9 2.60 5.28 -9.01
N ALA A 10 1.55 6.08 -8.89
CA ALA A 10 0.65 6.09 -7.74
C ALA A 10 -0.80 5.99 -8.22
N ASP A 11 -1.69 5.48 -7.36
CA ASP A 11 -3.11 5.36 -7.66
C ASP A 11 -3.82 6.72 -7.47
N GLY A 12 -3.25 7.62 -6.68
CA GLY A 12 -3.73 8.99 -6.50
C GLY A 12 -2.61 9.92 -6.06
N ILE A 13 -2.75 11.22 -6.39
CA ILE A 13 -1.78 12.24 -6.03
C ILE A 13 -2.55 13.49 -5.60
N THR A 14 -2.12 14.10 -4.50
CA THR A 14 -2.65 15.36 -3.98
C THR A 14 -1.55 16.43 -4.03
N SER A 15 -1.82 17.61 -3.46
CA SER A 15 -0.77 18.63 -3.33
C SER A 15 0.42 18.12 -2.53
N ASP A 16 0.25 17.30 -1.49
CA ASP A 16 1.32 16.95 -0.54
C ASP A 16 1.60 15.44 -0.39
N SER A 17 0.80 14.60 -1.05
CA SER A 17 0.80 13.16 -0.80
C SER A 17 0.68 12.34 -2.09
N PHE A 18 1.43 11.24 -2.14
CA PHE A 18 1.25 10.16 -3.11
C PHE A 18 0.48 9.01 -2.45
N ILE A 19 -0.48 8.45 -3.17
CA ILE A 19 -1.45 7.50 -2.62
C ILE A 19 -1.39 6.17 -3.38
N GLU A 20 -1.26 5.08 -2.64
CA GLU A 20 -1.47 3.72 -3.14
C GLU A 20 -2.80 3.19 -2.55
N LEU A 21 -3.71 2.78 -3.42
CA LEU A 21 -5.03 2.27 -3.08
C LEU A 21 -5.07 0.75 -3.19
N LYS A 22 -5.76 0.11 -2.25
CA LYS A 22 -6.09 -1.32 -2.34
C LYS A 22 -7.54 -1.56 -1.92
N CYS A 23 -8.26 -2.30 -2.76
CA CYS A 23 -9.60 -2.78 -2.45
C CYS A 23 -9.52 -4.26 -2.07
N ARG A 24 -10.18 -4.64 -0.98
CA ARG A 24 -10.23 -6.04 -0.51
C ARG A 24 -11.66 -6.51 -0.35
N ARG A 25 -11.91 -7.75 -0.80
CA ARG A 25 -13.21 -8.43 -0.63
C ARG A 25 -13.37 -9.04 0.77
N THR A 26 -12.26 -9.27 1.46
CA THR A 26 -12.21 -9.83 2.82
C THR A 26 -11.52 -8.84 3.73
N HIS A 27 -12.09 -8.63 4.92
CA HIS A 27 -11.47 -7.82 5.96
C HIS A 27 -10.48 -8.65 6.78
N TYR A 28 -9.32 -8.06 7.10
CA TYR A 28 -8.32 -8.62 7.99
C TYR A 28 -7.85 -7.53 8.94
N ASP A 29 -7.62 -7.87 10.21
CA ASP A 29 -7.09 -6.92 11.21
C ASP A 29 -5.64 -6.53 10.91
N ARG A 30 -4.94 -7.34 10.10
CA ARG A 30 -3.60 -7.06 9.59
C ARG A 30 -3.62 -6.99 8.07
N LEU A 31 -3.37 -5.81 7.52
CA LEU A 31 -3.44 -5.54 6.09
C LEU A 31 -2.07 -5.66 5.43
N LEU A 32 -2.03 -6.37 4.29
CA LEU A 32 -0.81 -6.73 3.57
C LEU A 32 -0.30 -5.59 2.69
N ILE A 33 1.00 -5.28 2.74
CA ILE A 33 1.69 -4.48 1.72
C ILE A 33 2.82 -5.30 1.08
N GLU A 34 3.01 -5.20 -0.23
CA GLU A 34 4.15 -5.82 -0.91
C GLU A 34 5.42 -4.97 -0.71
N LYS A 35 6.57 -5.59 -0.45
CA LYS A 35 7.85 -4.89 -0.23
C LYS A 35 8.20 -3.97 -1.39
N LYS A 36 7.96 -4.42 -2.63
CA LYS A 36 8.19 -3.60 -3.83
C LYS A 36 7.42 -2.29 -3.81
N LYS A 37 6.18 -2.29 -3.28
CA LYS A 37 5.35 -1.09 -3.14
C LYS A 37 5.86 -0.19 -2.01
N TRP A 38 6.23 -0.78 -0.88
CA TRP A 38 6.86 -0.07 0.23
C TRP A 38 8.15 0.64 -0.20
N ASP A 39 9.09 -0.08 -0.81
CA ASP A 39 10.39 0.44 -1.25
C ASP A 39 10.19 1.61 -2.24
N TYR A 40 9.26 1.45 -3.18
CA TYR A 40 8.97 2.47 -4.18
C TYR A 40 8.39 3.76 -3.56
N LEU A 41 7.44 3.64 -2.64
CA LEU A 41 6.89 4.79 -1.93
C LEU A 41 7.91 5.42 -0.97
N ALA A 42 8.80 4.62 -0.37
CA ALA A 42 9.90 5.14 0.44
C ALA A 42 10.88 5.99 -0.39
N ASP A 43 11.20 5.55 -1.61
CA ASP A 43 12.02 6.31 -2.56
C ASP A 43 11.35 7.65 -2.96
N ILE A 44 10.03 7.64 -3.24
CA ILE A 44 9.28 8.88 -3.50
C ILE A 44 9.40 9.84 -2.32
N ARG A 45 9.17 9.38 -1.08
CA ARG A 45 9.31 10.23 0.12
C ARG A 45 10.71 10.82 0.20
N ALA A 46 11.74 10.00 0.00
CA ALA A 46 13.14 10.42 0.09
C ALA A 46 13.49 11.49 -0.96
N ARG A 47 12.99 11.37 -2.19
CA ARG A 47 13.26 12.30 -3.30
C ARG A 47 12.44 13.59 -3.27
N THR A 48 11.23 13.55 -2.72
CA THR A 48 10.27 14.65 -2.86
C THR A 48 9.90 15.33 -1.54
N GLY A 49 10.13 14.66 -0.41
CA GLY A 49 9.62 15.07 0.90
C GLY A 49 8.09 14.95 1.05
N ALA A 50 7.38 14.47 0.02
CA ALA A 50 5.94 14.28 0.07
C ALA A 50 5.57 13.10 0.99
N ARG A 51 4.35 13.12 1.53
CA ARG A 51 3.80 11.99 2.29
C ARG A 51 3.49 10.84 1.33
N THR A 52 3.57 9.60 1.83
CA THR A 52 3.05 8.44 1.10
C THR A 52 2.02 7.71 1.92
N LEU A 53 0.81 7.67 1.37
CA LEU A 53 -0.38 7.13 2.01
C LEU A 53 -0.74 5.80 1.38
N TYR A 54 -1.00 4.81 2.22
CA TYR A 54 -1.49 3.52 1.79
C TYR A 54 -2.90 3.33 2.31
N ILE A 55 -3.89 3.31 1.41
CA ILE A 55 -5.31 3.28 1.78
C ILE A 55 -5.92 1.94 1.37
N ASN A 56 -6.54 1.26 2.32
CA ASN A 56 -7.23 -0.01 2.10
C ASN A 56 -8.72 0.15 2.32
N ALA A 57 -9.50 -0.03 1.26
CA ALA A 57 -10.95 -0.22 1.35
C ALA A 57 -11.24 -1.70 1.64
N THR A 58 -11.99 -1.95 2.71
CA THR A 58 -12.41 -3.29 3.14
C THR A 58 -13.92 -3.28 3.43
N PRO A 59 -14.58 -4.46 3.56
CA PRO A 59 -16.00 -4.50 3.90
C PRO A 59 -16.38 -3.90 5.27
N LYS A 60 -15.41 -3.62 6.15
CA LYS A 60 -15.65 -3.01 7.48
C LYS A 60 -15.22 -1.55 7.57
N GLY A 61 -14.72 -0.97 6.48
CA GLY A 61 -14.26 0.41 6.47
C GLY A 61 -13.01 0.65 5.61
N ILE A 62 -12.64 1.92 5.53
CA ILE A 62 -11.50 2.44 4.78
C ILE A 62 -10.41 2.89 5.75
N TYR A 63 -9.24 2.28 5.64
CA TYR A 63 -8.11 2.47 6.55
C TYR A 63 -6.95 3.15 5.83
N GLN A 64 -6.46 4.27 6.35
CA GLN A 64 -5.32 5.02 5.82
C GLN A 64 -4.09 4.85 6.71
N PHE A 65 -2.98 4.44 6.11
CA PHE A 65 -1.68 4.36 6.75
C PHE A 65 -0.77 5.46 6.20
N ASP A 66 -0.16 6.25 7.09
CA ASP A 66 0.98 7.09 6.72
C ASP A 66 2.26 6.26 6.79
N LEU A 67 2.75 5.82 5.63
CA LEU A 67 3.89 4.92 5.58
C LEU A 67 5.21 5.58 6.04
N GLY A 68 5.28 6.91 6.10
CA GLY A 68 6.44 7.62 6.63
C GLY A 68 6.51 7.64 8.16
N ALA A 69 5.37 7.45 8.82
CA ALA A 69 5.26 7.42 10.27
C ALA A 69 5.32 5.98 10.85
N LEU A 70 5.33 4.96 10.00
CA LEU A 70 5.38 3.56 10.41
C LEU A 70 6.81 3.02 10.44
N ILE A 71 7.05 2.11 11.38
CA ILE A 71 8.23 1.25 11.38
C ILE A 71 8.09 0.25 10.23
N GLU A 72 9.19 0.00 9.51
CA GLU A 72 9.24 -1.02 8.46
C GLU A 72 8.80 -2.38 9.02
N PRO A 73 7.84 -3.06 8.36
CA PRO A 73 7.34 -4.34 8.85
C PRO A 73 8.36 -5.46 8.57
N GLU A 74 8.23 -6.57 9.30
CA GLU A 74 8.93 -7.80 8.94
C GLU A 74 8.43 -8.33 7.59
N TRP A 75 9.38 -8.68 6.72
CA TRP A 75 9.10 -9.19 5.38
C TRP A 75 9.01 -10.71 5.39
N VAL A 76 7.85 -11.24 5.00
CA VAL A 76 7.65 -12.68 4.82
C VAL A 76 7.40 -13.00 3.35
N LEU A 77 7.97 -14.10 2.87
CA LEU A 77 7.70 -14.58 1.52
C LEU A 77 6.29 -15.18 1.47
N LYS A 78 5.45 -14.70 0.55
CA LYS A 78 4.11 -15.24 0.32
C LYS A 78 3.88 -15.56 -1.14
N SER A 79 3.27 -16.72 -1.38
CA SER A 79 2.73 -17.10 -2.67
C SER A 79 1.38 -16.40 -2.88
N LEU A 80 1.34 -15.41 -3.77
CA LEU A 80 0.14 -14.63 -4.09
C LEU A 80 -0.31 -14.89 -5.52
N PRO A 81 -1.62 -14.83 -5.81
CA PRO A 81 -2.13 -14.88 -7.17
C PRO A 81 -1.48 -13.80 -8.04
N VAL A 82 -1.11 -14.16 -9.26
CA VAL A 82 -0.51 -13.21 -10.21
C VAL A 82 -1.54 -12.16 -10.63
N THR A 83 -2.79 -12.59 -10.86
CA THR A 83 -3.91 -11.73 -11.23
C THR A 83 -5.08 -11.94 -10.27
N THR A 84 -5.86 -10.88 -10.05
CA THR A 84 -7.05 -10.89 -9.19
C THR A 84 -8.32 -11.34 -9.91
N ASP A 85 -8.33 -11.38 -11.24
CA ASP A 85 -9.49 -11.76 -12.05
C ASP A 85 -9.31 -13.07 -12.83
N PHE A 86 -10.47 -13.68 -13.03
CA PHE A 86 -10.80 -15.06 -13.38
C PHE A 86 -9.91 -15.73 -14.46
N SER A 87 -9.68 -17.03 -14.24
CA SER A 87 -9.02 -18.07 -15.06
C SER A 87 -7.54 -18.37 -14.81
N ASN A 88 -6.72 -17.40 -14.38
CA ASN A 88 -5.29 -17.65 -14.16
C ASN A 88 -5.02 -18.14 -12.72
N LYS A 89 -4.59 -19.40 -12.57
CA LYS A 89 -4.19 -20.01 -11.29
C LYS A 89 -2.70 -19.84 -10.98
N ALA A 90 -1.96 -19.07 -11.79
CA ALA A 90 -0.56 -18.80 -11.53
C ALA A 90 -0.41 -18.01 -10.23
N HIS A 91 0.57 -18.43 -9.44
CA HIS A 91 1.02 -17.72 -8.25
C HIS A 91 2.47 -17.26 -8.44
N SER A 92 2.80 -16.17 -7.77
CA SER A 92 4.16 -15.63 -7.69
C SER A 92 4.51 -15.40 -6.24
N GLU A 93 5.74 -15.72 -5.85
CA GLU A 93 6.26 -15.39 -4.54
C GLU A 93 6.61 -13.91 -4.45
N ARG A 94 6.14 -13.25 -3.39
CA ARG A 94 6.37 -11.83 -3.13
C ARG A 94 6.69 -11.63 -1.65
N LEU A 95 7.66 -10.78 -1.36
CA LEU A 95 7.91 -10.32 0.00
C LEU A 95 6.77 -9.39 0.43
N CYS A 96 6.15 -9.70 1.57
CA CYS A 96 4.97 -9.04 2.07
C CYS A 96 5.16 -8.66 3.54
N GLY A 97 4.72 -7.46 3.90
CA GLY A 97 4.63 -6.96 5.26
C GLY A 97 3.17 -6.80 5.67
N PHE A 98 2.92 -6.62 6.98
CA PHE A 98 1.57 -6.55 7.53
C PHE A 98 1.46 -5.44 8.57
N PHE A 99 0.51 -4.52 8.36
CA PHE A 99 0.18 -3.48 9.34
C PHE A 99 -1.13 -3.79 10.02
N ASP A 100 -1.14 -3.67 11.35
CA ASP A 100 -2.35 -3.78 12.15
C ASP A 100 -3.24 -2.54 11.91
N ILE A 101 -4.54 -2.72 11.73
CA ILE A 101 -5.49 -1.63 11.49
C ILE A 101 -5.51 -0.58 12.61
N ARG A 102 -5.06 -0.91 13.83
CA ARG A 102 -4.92 0.04 14.93
C ARG A 102 -3.87 1.12 14.66
N LEU A 103 -2.97 0.90 13.69
CA LEU A 103 -1.98 1.88 13.24
C LEU A 103 -2.53 2.79 12.12
N ALA A 104 -3.75 2.53 11.63
CA ALA A 104 -4.38 3.33 10.60
C ALA A 104 -5.29 4.40 11.19
N GLU A 105 -5.49 5.44 10.40
CA GLU A 105 -6.64 6.33 10.52
C GLU A 105 -7.85 5.68 9.82
N LEU A 106 -8.99 5.59 10.52
CA LEU A 106 -10.25 5.11 9.95
C LEU A 106 -10.97 6.28 9.27
N LEU A 107 -11.03 6.26 7.94
CA LEU A 107 -11.62 7.35 7.15
C LEU A 107 -13.14 7.22 6.99
N LEU A 108 -13.63 5.99 6.87
CA LEU A 108 -15.04 5.70 6.61
C LEU A 108 -15.39 4.30 7.12
N VAL A 109 -16.63 4.10 7.56
CA VAL A 109 -17.24 2.80 7.86
C VAL A 109 -18.30 2.49 6.83
#